data_AF-A0A379A9R0-F1
#
_entry.id   AF-A0A379A9R0-F1
#
_cell.length_a   1.000
_cell.length_b   1.000
_cell.length_c   1.000
_cell.angle_alpha   90.00
_cell.angle_beta   90.00
_cell.angle_gamma   90.00
#
_symmetry.space_group_name_H-M   'P 1'
#
loop_
_entity.id
_entity.type
_entity.pdbx_description
1 polymer ?
#
loop_
_entity_poly.entity_id
_entity_poly.type
_entity_poly.pdbx_seq_one_letter_code
_entity_poly.pdbx_strand_id
1 'polypeptide(L)' 'MRITQFNQPRMAQAFVDYMATRGITLRIEHENHYVIMLDDESKISLVENELQQFLHDPNHPRYQAASWHSGKNRQWPAL' A
#
# COMPACT_ATOMS: atom_id res chain seq x y z
N MET A 1 3.78 1.40 13.03
CA MET A 1 3.34 2.81 12.98
C MET A 1 2.18 3.02 11.98
N ARG A 2 1.19 3.84 12.33
CA ARG A 2 0.10 4.23 11.43
C ARG A 2 0.54 5.35 10.48
N ILE A 3 0.33 5.16 9.18
CA ILE A 3 0.72 6.12 8.13
C ILE A 3 -0.47 6.98 7.69
N THR A 4 -1.58 6.34 7.31
CA THR A 4 -2.77 7.04 6.79
C THR A 4 -4.01 6.14 6.89
N GLN A 5 -5.17 6.67 6.52
CA GLN A 5 -6.37 5.88 6.31
C GLN A 5 -7.01 6.20 4.97
N PHE A 6 -7.62 5.19 4.34
CA PHE A 6 -8.46 5.38 3.17
C PHE A 6 -9.91 5.00 3.48
N ASN A 7 -10.85 5.66 2.81
CA ASN A 7 -12.27 5.32 2.85
C ASN A 7 -12.64 4.28 1.77
N GLN A 8 -11.78 4.12 0.76
CA GLN A 8 -12.03 3.26 -0.39
C GLN A 8 -11.07 2.04 -0.34
N PRO A 9 -11.58 0.79 -0.33
CA PRO A 9 -10.74 -0.41 -0.26
C PRO A 9 -9.73 -0.48 -1.41
N ARG A 10 -10.17 -0.08 -2.62
CA ARG A 10 -9.32 -0.08 -3.81
C ARG A 10 -8.12 0.86 -3.69
N MET A 11 -8.29 2.04 -3.08
CA MET A 11 -7.17 2.96 -2.88
C MET A 11 -6.14 2.40 -1.90
N ALA A 12 -6.62 1.83 -0.78
CA ALA A 12 -5.75 1.19 0.20
C ALA A 12 -4.96 0.04 -0.43
N GLN A 13 -5.65 -0.83 -1.16
CA GLN A 13 -5.01 -1.98 -1.81
C GLN A 13 -4.00 -1.54 -2.87
N ALA A 14 -4.35 -0.58 -3.73
CA ALA A 14 -3.46 -0.09 -4.77
C ALA A 14 -2.18 0.52 -4.20
N PHE A 15 -2.28 1.28 -3.12
CA PHE A 15 -1.11 1.84 -2.44
C PHE A 15 -0.24 0.74 -1.82
N VAL A 16 -0.83 -0.23 -1.12
CA VAL A 16 -0.09 -1.37 -0.55
C VAL A 16 0.61 -2.19 -1.62
N ASP A 17 -0.07 -2.51 -2.71
CA ASP A 17 0.50 -3.28 -3.81
C ASP A 17 1.65 -2.53 -4.48
N TYR A 18 1.49 -1.23 -4.69
CA TYR A 18 2.56 -0.39 -5.23
C TYR A 18 3.79 -0.39 -4.34
N MET A 19 3.63 -0.22 -3.04
CA MET A 19 4.76 -0.22 -2.11
C MET A 19 5.44 -1.59 -2.03
N ALA A 20 4.69 -2.69 -2.20
CA ALA A 20 5.25 -4.02 -2.32
C ALA A 20 6.17 -4.17 -3.54
N THR A 21 5.85 -3.54 -4.69
CA THR A 21 6.77 -3.52 -5.86
C THR A 21 8.08 -2.80 -5.58
N ARG A 22 8.13 -1.96 -4.55
CA ARG A 22 9.33 -1.27 -4.07
C ARG A 22 10.02 -1.96 -2.89
N GLY A 23 9.62 -3.19 -2.54
CA GLY A 23 10.20 -3.93 -1.42
C GLY A 23 9.82 -3.37 -0.05
N ILE A 24 8.69 -2.65 0.03
CA ILE A 24 8.17 -2.11 1.29
C ILE A 24 6.84 -2.79 1.60
N THR A 25 6.83 -3.58 2.67
CA THR A 25 5.63 -4.23 3.14
C THR A 25 4.81 -3.25 3.99
N LEU A 26 3.57 -3.03 3.59
CA LEU A 26 2.56 -2.32 4.35
C LEU A 26 1.42 -3.27 4.69
N ARG A 27 0.76 -3.04 5.82
CA ARG A 27 -0.47 -3.76 6.21
C ARG A 27 -1.68 -2.84 6.16
N ILE A 28 -2.85 -3.45 6.00
CA ILE A 28 -4.15 -2.80 6.14
C ILE A 28 -4.81 -3.33 7.40
N GLU A 29 -5.16 -2.44 8.33
CA GLU A 29 -6.01 -2.74 9.48
C GLU A 29 -7.41 -2.19 9.24
N HIS A 30 -8.43 -2.98 9.58
CA HIS A 30 -9.84 -2.65 9.34
C HIS A 30 -10.49 -2.16 10.62
N GLU A 31 -10.55 -0.83 10.78
CA GLU A 31 -11.14 -0.16 11.93
C GLU A 31 -12.13 0.92 11.44
N ASN A 32 -13.25 0.48 10.82
CA ASN A 32 -14.22 1.30 10.06
C ASN A 32 -13.67 1.95 8.77
N HIS A 33 -12.36 2.16 8.71
CA HIS A 33 -11.60 2.60 7.55
C HIS A 33 -10.50 1.57 7.23
N TYR A 34 -9.78 1.80 6.14
CA TYR A 34 -8.62 1.00 5.75
C TYR A 34 -7.35 1.72 6.21
N VAL A 35 -6.87 1.37 7.40
CA VAL A 35 -5.72 2.01 8.04
C VAL A 35 -4.43 1.38 7.51
N ILE A 36 -3.52 2.19 6.99
CA ILE A 36 -2.23 1.73 6.48
C ILE A 36 -1.20 1.76 7.59
N MET A 37 -0.57 0.61 7.81
CA MET A 37 0.44 0.40 8.83
C MET A 37 1.80 0.07 8.20
N LEU A 38 2.85 0.68 8.74
CA LEU A 38 4.25 0.43 8.42
C LEU A 38 4.94 -0.19 9.63
N ASP A 39 5.63 -1.32 9.45
CA ASP A 39 6.42 -1.95 10.52
C ASP A 39 7.83 -1.41 10.60
N ASP A 40 8.44 -1.20 9.45
CA ASP A 40 9.81 -0.76 9.32
C ASP A 40 9.86 0.77 9.25
N GLU A 41 9.90 1.40 10.42
CA GLU A 41 9.91 2.86 10.55
C GLU A 41 11.12 3.52 9.87
N SER A 42 12.20 2.78 9.59
CA SER A 42 13.34 3.30 8.82
C SER A 42 12.95 3.72 7.39
N LYS A 43 11.82 3.20 6.88
CA LYS A 43 11.30 3.49 5.54
C LYS A 43 10.29 4.63 5.51
N ILE A 44 9.99 5.27 6.65
CA ILE A 44 8.91 6.25 6.76
C ILE A 44 9.01 7.37 5.73
N SER A 45 10.18 7.99 5.57
CA SER A 45 10.37 9.11 4.65
C SER A 45 10.07 8.72 3.19
N LEU A 46 10.42 7.50 2.80
CA LEU A 46 10.12 6.97 1.46
C LEU A 46 8.62 6.70 1.30
N VAL A 47 7.98 6.11 2.31
CA VAL A 47 6.53 5.84 2.30
C VAL A 47 5.73 7.13 2.21
N GLU A 48 6.10 8.15 2.98
CA GLU A 48 5.43 9.46 2.96
C GLU A 48 5.59 10.17 1.62
N ASN A 49 6.80 10.14 1.03
CA ASN A 49 7.03 10.73 -0.28
C ASN A 49 6.16 10.07 -1.37
N GLU A 50 6.13 8.74 -1.39
CA GLU A 50 5.32 7.99 -2.34
C GLU A 50 3.81 8.16 -2.10
N LEU A 51 3.39 8.31 -0.83
CA LEU A 51 2.01 8.59 -0.47
C LEU A 51 1.56 9.95 -1.01
N GLN A 52 2.39 10.99 -0.90
CA GLN A 52 2.07 12.31 -1.47
C GLN A 52 1.85 12.23 -2.98
N GLN A 53 2.71 11.50 -3.69
CA GLN A 53 2.54 11.30 -5.12
C GLN A 53 1.28 10.49 -5.45
N PHE A 54 0.94 9.48 -4.64
CA PHE A 54 -0.26 8.66 -4.82
C PHE A 54 -1.53 9.48 -4.61
N LEU A 55 -1.57 10.33 -3.60
CA LEU A 55 -2.74 11.19 -3.33
C LEU A 55 -2.95 12.25 -4.42
N HIS A 56 -1.89 12.66 -5.11
CA HIS A 56 -1.98 13.62 -6.21
C HIS A 56 -2.63 13.02 -7.46
N ASP A 57 -2.25 11.79 -7.84
CA ASP A 57 -2.86 11.07 -8.97
C ASP A 57 -3.01 9.56 -8.66
N PRO A 58 -4.05 9.17 -7.90
CA PRO A 58 -4.23 7.77 -7.48
C PRO A 58 -4.58 6.84 -8.64
N ASN A 59 -5.01 7.38 -9.78
CA ASN A 59 -5.39 6.62 -10.96
C ASN A 59 -4.22 6.39 -11.92
N HIS A 60 -3.03 6.94 -11.62
CA HIS A 60 -1.85 6.77 -12.45
C HIS A 60 -1.58 5.28 -12.75
N PRO A 61 -1.24 4.89 -14.00
CA PRO A 61 -1.08 3.49 -14.39
C PRO A 61 -0.12 2.65 -13.53
N ARG A 62 0.90 3.30 -12.93
CA ARG A 62 1.86 2.66 -12.01
C ARG A 62 1.22 1.99 -10.79
N TYR A 63 0.09 2.52 -10.31
CA TYR A 63 -0.63 1.98 -9.16
C TYR A 63 -1.58 0.83 -9.55
N GLN A 64 -2.12 0.90 -10.77
CA GLN A 64 -2.95 -0.15 -11.33
C GLN A 64 -2.11 -1.40 -11.67
N ALA A 65 -0.96 -1.22 -12.31
CA ALA A 65 -0.05 -2.32 -12.70
C ALA A 65 0.46 -3.14 -11.51
N ALA A 66 0.68 -2.49 -10.36
CA ALA A 66 1.05 -3.16 -9.12
C ALA A 66 -0.09 -4.04 -8.57
N SER A 67 -1.32 -3.55 -8.65
CA SER A 67 -2.52 -4.29 -8.21
C SER A 67 -2.77 -5.58 -8.99
N TRP A 68 -2.31 -5.65 -10.25
CA TRP A 68 -2.40 -6.87 -11.06
C TRP A 68 -1.37 -7.95 -10.65
N HIS A 69 -0.18 -7.56 -10.18
CA HIS A 69 0.83 -8.52 -9.71
C HIS A 69 0.40 -9.22 -8.42
N SER A 70 -0.26 -8.50 -7.51
CA SER A 70 -0.78 -9.08 -6.27
C SER A 70 -1.97 -10.02 -6.47
N GLY A 71 -2.70 -9.90 -7.59
CA GLY A 71 -3.86 -10.75 -7.90
C GLY A 71 -3.51 -12.15 -8.42
N LYS A 72 -2.28 -12.38 -8.91
CA LYS A 72 -1.92 -13.65 -9.57
C LYS A 72 -1.07 -14.60 -8.73
N ASN A 73 -0.38 -14.15 -7.68
CA ASN A 73 0.52 -14.99 -6.87
C ASN A 73 0.66 -14.50 -5.42
N ARG A 74 -0.43 -14.47 -4.64
CA ARG A 74 -0.33 -14.37 -3.17
C ARG A 74 -0.61 -15.72 -2.51
N GLN A 75 0.17 -16.75 -2.88
CA GLN A 75 0.51 -17.80 -1.92
C GLN A 75 1.72 -17.29 -1.13
N TRP A 76 1.45 -16.58 -0.05
CA TRP A 76 2.46 -16.41 0.99
C TRP A 76 2.67 -17.81 1.61
N PRO A 77 3.91 -18.30 1.79
CA PRO A 77 4.10 -19.55 2.51
C PRO A 77 3.53 -19.36 3.93
N ALA A 78 2.52 -20.16 4.28
CA ALA A 78 2.25 -20.44 5.67
C ALA A 78 3.52 -21.10 6.23
N LEU A 79 4.01 -20.56 7.35
CA LEU A 79 5.10 -21.14 8.12
C LEU A 79 4.82 -22.61 8.44
#